data_AF-A0A250L072-F1
#
_entry.id   AF-A0A250L072-F1
#
_cell.length_a   1.000
_cell.length_b   1.000
_cell.length_c   1.000
_cell.angle_alpha   90.00
_cell.angle_beta   90.00
_cell.angle_gamma   90.00
#
_symmetry.space_group_name_H-M   'P 1'
#
loop_
_entity.id
_entity.type
_entity.pdbx_description
1 polymer ?
#
loop_
_entity_poly.entity_id
_entity_poly.type
_entity_poly.pdbx_seq_one_letter_code
_entity_poly.pdbx_strand_id
1 'polypeptide(L)'
;MKLLLIKEPHLQFAEGEHVCPRRGISTYGVYDKHSQTRRTRIHLGVVGTPHDLEVMAHWLHRMETPIAGSADERKTNRSLGFCGFNEDMDAKLIFNQDLQRPLRKTDIEEICRINGSAKSNFLDAANLTADSSTDPEQFHRNIPPIPRSGIIDPVRYFRLAA
;
A
#
# COMPACT_ATOMS: atom_id res chain seq x y z
N MET A 1 -13.72 -5.03 -40.85
CA MET A 1 -13.04 -4.36 -39.71
C MET A 1 -11.68 -5.03 -39.53
N LYS A 2 -10.57 -4.29 -39.63
CA LYS A 2 -9.21 -4.87 -39.55
C LYS A 2 -8.78 -4.87 -38.08
N LEU A 3 -8.71 -6.03 -37.44
CA LEU A 3 -8.26 -6.15 -36.06
C LEU A 3 -6.73 -6.05 -36.03
N LEU A 4 -6.20 -5.05 -35.32
CA LEU A 4 -4.78 -4.91 -35.05
C LEU A 4 -4.49 -5.49 -33.67
N LEU A 5 -3.74 -6.59 -33.63
CA LEU A 5 -3.26 -7.18 -32.38
C LEU A 5 -1.96 -6.48 -31.97
N ILE A 6 -2.03 -5.69 -30.89
CA ILE A 6 -0.85 -5.08 -30.28
C ILE A 6 -0.30 -6.10 -29.27
N LYS A 7 1.00 -6.41 -29.38
CA LYS A 7 1.67 -7.28 -28.40
C LYS A 7 1.84 -6.54 -27.08
N GLU A 8 1.74 -7.26 -25.98
CA GLU A 8 2.01 -6.70 -24.66
C GLU A 8 3.47 -6.21 -24.59
N PRO A 9 3.71 -4.97 -24.12
CA PRO A 9 5.06 -4.44 -24.04
C PRO A 9 5.84 -5.14 -22.92
N HIS A 10 7.14 -5.32 -23.16
CA HIS A 10 8.06 -5.74 -22.12
C HIS A 10 8.45 -4.54 -21.26
N LEU A 11 8.48 -4.72 -19.95
CA LEU A 11 8.90 -3.70 -19.00
C LEU A 11 10.38 -3.90 -18.67
N GLN A 12 11.12 -2.81 -18.57
CA GLN A 12 12.53 -2.82 -18.19
C GLN A 12 12.71 -2.77 -16.67
N PHE A 13 13.60 -3.61 -16.15
CA PHE A 13 14.01 -3.70 -14.76
C PHE A 13 15.52 -3.51 -14.65
N ALA A 14 16.09 -3.56 -13.43
CA ALA A 14 17.54 -3.34 -13.25
C ALA A 14 18.37 -4.37 -14.03
N GLU A 15 17.98 -5.64 -13.94
CA GLU A 15 18.77 -6.76 -14.48
C GLU A 15 18.04 -7.54 -15.58
N GLY A 16 17.09 -6.92 -16.30
CA GLY A 16 16.42 -7.57 -17.43
C GLY A 16 15.08 -6.94 -17.82
N GLU A 17 14.32 -7.68 -18.63
CA GLU A 17 12.98 -7.29 -19.06
C GLU A 17 11.97 -8.38 -18.73
N HIS A 18 10.76 -7.99 -18.38
CA HIS A 18 9.66 -8.92 -18.14
C HIS A 18 8.31 -8.30 -18.47
N VAL A 19 7.36 -9.11 -18.93
CA VAL A 19 6.01 -8.64 -19.24
C VAL A 19 5.22 -8.36 -17.95
N CYS A 20 5.33 -9.24 -16.95
CA CYS A 20 4.67 -9.07 -15.64
C CYS A 20 5.51 -8.19 -14.69
N PRO A 21 4.95 -7.08 -14.15
CA PRO A 21 5.63 -6.22 -13.18
C PRO A 21 6.07 -6.93 -11.90
N ARG A 22 5.20 -7.76 -11.31
CA ARG A 22 5.48 -8.39 -10.01
C ARG A 22 6.64 -9.39 -10.09
N ARG A 23 6.66 -10.21 -11.15
CA ARG A 23 7.78 -11.12 -11.42
C ARG A 23 9.02 -10.37 -11.83
N GLY A 24 8.86 -9.33 -12.64
CA GLY A 24 9.95 -8.46 -13.06
C GLY A 24 10.70 -7.85 -11.87
N ILE A 25 9.97 -7.25 -10.94
CA ILE A 25 10.54 -6.68 -9.71
C ILE A 25 11.19 -7.76 -8.84
N SER A 26 10.51 -8.89 -8.61
CA SER A 26 11.01 -9.95 -7.72
C SER A 26 12.25 -10.68 -8.28
N THR A 27 12.42 -10.73 -9.61
CA THR A 27 13.52 -11.48 -10.25
C THR A 27 14.63 -10.56 -10.74
N TYR A 28 14.29 -9.40 -11.30
CA TYR A 28 15.22 -8.47 -11.94
C TYR A 28 15.40 -7.15 -11.18
N GLY A 29 14.74 -6.99 -10.03
CA GLY A 29 14.84 -5.80 -9.19
C GLY A 29 14.11 -4.57 -9.74
N VAL A 30 14.14 -3.49 -8.97
CA VAL A 30 13.58 -2.19 -9.36
C VAL A 30 14.50 -1.49 -10.36
N TYR A 31 13.92 -0.91 -11.41
CA TYR A 31 14.64 -0.29 -12.53
C TYR A 31 15.77 0.67 -12.12
N ASP A 32 15.55 1.47 -11.07
CA ASP A 32 16.47 2.51 -10.63
C ASP A 32 17.58 2.02 -9.69
N LYS A 33 17.71 0.71 -9.44
CA LYS A 33 18.66 0.10 -8.50
C LYS A 33 20.11 0.61 -8.65
N HIS A 34 20.58 0.80 -9.88
CA HIS A 34 21.95 1.26 -10.17
C HIS A 34 22.09 2.80 -10.23
N SER A 35 21.01 3.54 -9.98
CA SER A 35 21.06 4.99 -9.97
C SER A 35 21.79 5.52 -8.73
N GLN A 36 22.83 6.34 -8.94
CA GLN A 36 23.62 6.94 -7.86
C GLN A 36 22.81 7.90 -6.98
N THR A 37 21.71 8.45 -7.50
CA THR A 37 20.84 9.38 -6.77
C THR A 37 19.72 8.68 -6.01
N ARG A 38 19.63 7.35 -6.09
CA ARG A 38 18.55 6.59 -5.47
C ARG A 38 18.69 6.59 -3.95
N ARG A 39 17.60 6.89 -3.25
CA ARG A 39 17.51 6.78 -1.79
C ARG A 39 16.96 5.41 -1.43
N THR A 40 17.73 4.65 -0.67
CA THR A 40 17.31 3.34 -0.13
C THR A 40 16.46 3.49 1.13
N ARG A 41 16.49 4.66 1.78
CA ARG A 41 15.78 4.93 3.03
C ARG A 41 14.70 5.98 2.80
N ILE A 42 13.46 5.61 3.08
CA ILE A 42 12.30 6.48 2.96
C ILE A 42 11.89 6.87 4.38
N HIS A 43 12.12 8.13 4.74
CA HIS A 43 11.72 8.68 6.02
C HIS A 43 10.23 9.02 5.99
N LEU A 44 9.46 8.42 6.88
CA LEU A 44 8.02 8.61 6.97
C LEU A 44 7.67 9.48 8.19
N GLY A 45 7.05 10.63 7.93
CA GLY A 45 6.46 11.48 8.96
C GLY A 45 4.99 11.17 9.13
N VAL A 46 4.55 10.93 10.37
CA VAL A 46 3.16 10.59 10.68
C VAL A 46 2.63 11.51 11.77
N VAL A 47 1.44 12.03 11.52
CA VAL A 47 0.71 12.91 12.43
C VAL A 47 -0.64 12.27 12.70
N GLY A 48 -0.97 12.07 13.96
CA GLY A 48 -2.19 11.36 14.35
C GLY A 48 -2.34 11.27 15.85
N THR A 49 -3.40 10.63 16.32
CA THR A 49 -3.51 10.33 17.75
C THR A 49 -2.47 9.27 18.16
N PRO A 50 -2.14 9.13 19.45
CA PRO A 50 -1.22 8.08 19.90
C PRO A 50 -1.64 6.67 19.46
N HIS A 51 -2.95 6.41 19.38
CA HIS A 51 -3.48 5.15 18.88
C HIS A 51 -3.22 4.96 17.39
N ASP A 52 -3.45 5.99 16.57
CA ASP A 52 -3.22 5.92 15.13
C ASP A 52 -1.73 5.72 14.80
N LEU A 53 -0.85 6.33 15.59
CA LEU A 53 0.60 6.16 15.46
C LEU A 53 1.02 4.70 15.71
N GLU A 54 0.40 4.04 16.70
CA GLU A 54 0.64 2.63 17.00
C GLU A 54 0.12 1.71 15.89
N VAL A 55 -1.11 1.93 15.42
CA VAL A 55 -1.70 1.17 14.30
C VAL A 55 -0.85 1.33 13.03
N MET A 56 -0.41 2.56 12.75
CA MET A 56 0.49 2.84 11.62
C MET A 56 1.81 2.08 11.77
N ALA A 57 2.42 2.06 12.96
CA ALA A 57 3.65 1.31 13.20
C ALA A 57 3.51 -0.18 12.86
N HIS A 58 2.42 -0.81 13.31
CA HIS A 58 2.12 -2.21 12.99
C HIS A 58 1.92 -2.43 11.49
N TRP A 59 1.22 -1.51 10.82
CA TRP A 59 0.98 -1.60 9.39
C TRP A 59 2.26 -1.44 8.56
N LEU A 60 3.12 -0.47 8.92
CA LEU A 60 4.44 -0.30 8.32
C LEU A 60 5.28 -1.57 8.47
N HIS A 61 5.29 -2.17 9.66
CA HIS A 61 5.99 -3.42 9.90
C HIS A 61 5.44 -4.58 9.05
N ARG A 62 4.11 -4.66 8.87
CA ARG A 62 3.51 -5.63 7.96
C ARG A 62 3.94 -5.43 6.51
N MET A 63 4.10 -4.19 6.06
CA MET A 63 4.55 -3.90 4.68
C MET A 63 5.99 -4.31 4.42
N GLU A 64 6.85 -4.38 5.45
CA GLU A 64 8.22 -4.90 5.33
C GLU A 64 8.24 -6.41 5.06
N THR A 65 7.24 -7.13 5.56
CA THR A 65 7.21 -8.60 5.45
C THR A 65 6.77 -9.08 4.05
N PRO A 66 7.42 -10.13 3.50
CA PRO A 66 6.99 -10.71 2.24
C PRO A 66 5.55 -11.23 2.27
N ILE A 67 4.86 -11.09 1.14
CA ILE A 67 3.56 -11.70 0.89
C ILE A 67 3.80 -12.99 0.12
N ALA A 68 3.49 -14.14 0.73
CA ALA A 68 3.64 -15.42 0.08
C ALA A 68 2.72 -15.56 -1.13
N GLY A 69 3.24 -16.17 -2.20
CA GLY A 69 2.44 -16.57 -3.34
C GLY A 69 1.57 -17.79 -3.03
N SER A 70 0.57 -18.05 -3.87
CA SER A 70 -0.20 -19.29 -3.79
C SER A 70 0.62 -20.44 -4.38
N ALA A 71 0.60 -21.60 -3.71
CA ALA A 71 1.23 -22.83 -4.22
C ALA A 71 0.48 -23.47 -5.41
N ASP A 72 -0.67 -22.92 -5.81
CA ASP A 72 -1.44 -23.40 -6.95
C ASP A 72 -0.74 -23.01 -8.28
N GLU A 73 -0.13 -24.00 -8.93
CA GLU A 73 0.58 -23.86 -10.21
C GLU A 73 -0.29 -23.24 -11.32
N ARG A 74 -1.63 -23.36 -11.22
CA ARG A 74 -2.58 -22.78 -12.19
C ARG A 74 -2.73 -21.26 -12.06
N LYS A 75 -2.18 -20.65 -11.01
CA LYS A 75 -2.24 -19.19 -10.73
C LYS A 75 -0.86 -18.54 -10.67
N THR A 76 0.11 -19.12 -11.38
CA THR A 76 1.53 -18.75 -11.39
C THR A 76 1.86 -17.30 -11.71
N ASN A 77 0.99 -16.55 -12.41
CA ASN A 77 1.20 -15.11 -12.66
C ASN A 77 0.28 -14.19 -11.83
N ARG A 78 -0.89 -14.67 -11.39
CA ARG A 78 -1.86 -13.86 -10.63
C ARG A 78 -1.55 -13.85 -9.13
N SER A 79 -1.06 -14.96 -8.61
CA SER A 79 -0.83 -15.19 -7.19
C SER A 79 0.66 -15.35 -6.89
N LEU A 80 1.50 -14.59 -7.60
CA LEU A 80 2.92 -14.47 -7.28
C LEU A 80 3.10 -13.81 -5.93
N GLY A 81 4.10 -14.26 -5.18
CA GLY A 81 4.53 -13.57 -3.97
C GLY A 81 5.06 -12.17 -4.27
N PHE A 82 5.19 -11.37 -3.21
CA PHE A 82 5.79 -10.05 -3.25
C PHE A 82 6.80 -9.94 -2.11
N CYS A 83 7.98 -9.41 -2.37
CA CYS A 83 9.09 -9.33 -1.41
C CYS A 83 8.80 -8.36 -0.23
N GLY A 84 7.88 -7.42 -0.38
CA GLY A 84 7.63 -6.40 0.65
C GLY A 84 8.68 -5.28 0.61
N PHE A 85 8.55 -4.29 1.48
CA PHE A 85 9.51 -3.19 1.59
C PHE A 85 10.70 -3.61 2.46
N ASN A 86 11.63 -4.34 1.86
CA ASN A 86 12.80 -4.87 2.53
C ASN A 86 14.07 -4.61 1.71
N GLU A 87 15.17 -5.22 2.14
CA GLU A 87 16.46 -5.14 1.44
C GLU A 87 16.40 -5.76 0.02
N ASP A 88 15.51 -6.75 -0.23
CA ASP A 88 15.33 -7.34 -1.57
C ASP A 88 14.70 -6.33 -2.56
N MET A 89 13.91 -5.38 -2.07
CA MET A 89 13.40 -4.23 -2.85
C MET A 89 14.35 -3.03 -2.86
N ASP A 90 15.52 -3.17 -2.21
CA ASP A 90 16.46 -2.09 -1.95
C ASP A 90 15.78 -0.86 -1.31
N ALA A 91 14.68 -1.04 -0.56
CA ALA A 91 13.86 0.05 -0.04
C ALA A 91 13.44 -0.23 1.40
N LYS A 92 13.89 0.63 2.32
CA LYS A 92 13.61 0.54 3.76
C LYS A 92 12.79 1.73 4.22
N LEU A 93 11.67 1.45 4.87
CA LEU A 93 10.84 2.47 5.51
C LEU A 93 11.43 2.80 6.88
N ILE A 94 11.71 4.08 7.13
CA ILE A 94 12.25 4.55 8.40
C ILE A 94 11.17 5.34 9.12
N PHE A 95 10.69 4.75 10.20
CA PHE A 95 9.70 5.33 11.09
C PHE A 95 10.33 5.57 12.46
N ASN A 96 10.62 6.84 12.77
CA ASN A 96 11.27 7.26 14.01
C ASN A 96 10.32 8.14 14.83
N GLN A 97 10.52 8.17 16.15
CA GLN A 97 9.74 9.04 17.06
C GLN A 97 9.92 10.53 16.74
N ASP A 98 11.08 10.94 16.23
CA ASP A 98 11.34 12.33 15.80
C ASP A 98 10.47 12.75 14.60
N LEU A 99 9.98 11.78 13.84
CA LEU A 99 9.09 11.99 12.70
C LEU A 99 7.62 11.77 13.07
N GLN A 100 7.32 11.60 14.36
CA GLN A 100 5.98 11.45 14.88
C GLN A 100 5.51 12.73 15.56
N ARG A 101 4.29 13.14 15.24
CA ARG A 101 3.62 14.25 15.92
C ARG A 101 2.31 13.74 16.53
N PRO A 102 2.26 13.40 17.83
CA PRO A 102 1.02 13.02 18.47
C PRO A 102 0.11 14.24 18.60
N LEU A 103 -1.14 14.08 18.16
CA LEU A 103 -2.22 15.03 18.36
C LEU A 103 -3.09 14.57 19.54
N ARG A 104 -3.36 15.49 20.46
CA ARG A 104 -4.28 15.21 21.57
C ARG A 104 -5.71 15.27 21.05
N LYS A 105 -6.55 14.34 21.49
CA LYS A 105 -7.97 14.31 21.11
C LYS A 105 -8.69 15.62 21.50
N THR A 106 -8.33 16.20 22.64
CA THR A 106 -8.88 17.48 23.09
C THR A 106 -8.59 18.63 22.12
N ASP A 107 -7.38 18.71 21.58
CA ASP A 107 -7.00 19.77 20.63
C ASP A 107 -7.81 19.60 19.33
N ILE A 108 -8.01 18.36 18.88
CA ILE A 108 -8.83 18.04 17.70
C ILE A 108 -10.29 18.45 17.93
N GLU A 109 -10.86 18.10 19.08
CA GLU A 109 -12.23 18.45 19.44
C GLU A 109 -12.44 19.97 19.55
N GLU A 110 -11.45 20.70 20.06
CA GLU A 110 -11.49 22.17 20.18
C GLU A 110 -11.48 22.83 18.80
N ILE A 111 -10.60 22.38 17.89
CA ILE A 111 -10.57 22.84 16.50
C ILE A 111 -11.91 22.54 15.80
N CYS A 112 -12.48 21.35 16.03
CA CYS A 112 -13.79 20.97 15.48
C CYS A 112 -14.93 21.86 16.02
N ARG A 113 -14.84 22.36 17.26
CA ARG A 113 -15.83 23.29 17.84
C ARG A 113 -15.72 24.70 17.28
N ILE A 114 -14.49 25.20 17.04
CA ILE A 114 -14.24 26.52 16.44
C ILE A 114 -14.80 26.56 14.99
N ASN A 115 -14.65 25.46 14.25
CA ASN A 115 -15.10 25.34 12.87
C ASN A 115 -16.58 24.93 12.72
N GLY A 116 -17.48 25.42 13.59
CA GLY A 116 -18.90 25.06 13.68
C GLY A 116 -19.77 25.15 12.39
N SER A 117 -19.19 25.45 11.22
CA SER A 117 -19.83 25.40 9.88
C SER A 117 -19.24 24.39 8.89
N ALA A 118 -18.12 23.71 9.18
CA ALA A 118 -17.47 22.77 8.24
C ALA A 118 -17.70 21.28 8.60
N LYS A 119 -18.85 20.97 9.20
CA LYS A 119 -19.14 19.66 9.79
C LYS A 119 -19.27 18.48 8.81
N SER A 120 -19.24 18.67 7.49
CA SER A 120 -19.69 17.61 6.58
C SER A 120 -18.62 16.71 5.96
N ASN A 121 -17.31 17.02 6.01
CA ASN A 121 -16.37 16.32 5.11
C ASN A 121 -15.16 15.62 5.77
N PHE A 122 -14.77 15.97 7.00
CA PHE A 122 -13.55 15.43 7.61
C PHE A 122 -13.81 14.27 8.58
N LEU A 123 -14.91 14.33 9.35
CA LEU A 123 -15.29 13.26 10.28
C LEU A 123 -15.85 12.02 9.55
N ASP A 124 -16.49 12.21 8.39
CA ASP A 124 -16.96 11.09 7.56
C ASP A 124 -15.81 10.27 6.98
N ALA A 125 -14.64 10.88 6.75
CA ALA A 125 -13.45 10.16 6.28
C ALA A 125 -12.76 9.37 7.40
N ALA A 126 -12.76 9.89 8.63
CA ALA A 126 -12.18 9.22 9.80
C ALA A 126 -13.09 8.11 10.37
N ASN A 127 -14.41 8.30 10.32
CA ASN A 127 -15.36 7.29 10.77
C ASN A 127 -15.50 6.14 9.77
N LEU A 128 -15.24 6.35 8.47
CA LEU A 128 -15.15 5.24 7.50
C LEU A 128 -14.00 4.28 7.83
N THR A 129 -12.95 4.74 8.49
CA THR A 129 -11.78 3.92 8.87
C THR A 129 -11.90 3.29 10.26
N ALA A 130 -12.89 3.68 11.06
CA ALA A 130 -13.08 3.19 12.43
C ALA A 130 -14.05 1.99 12.53
N ASP A 131 -14.93 1.80 11.53
CA ASP A 131 -15.83 0.64 11.47
C ASP A 131 -15.14 -0.65 10.96
N SER A 132 -13.84 -0.59 10.64
CA SER A 132 -13.04 -1.73 10.19
C SER A 132 -12.57 -2.66 11.32
N SER A 133 -13.12 -2.52 12.55
CA SER A 133 -12.89 -3.47 13.64
C SER A 133 -13.57 -4.81 13.33
N THR A 134 -13.06 -5.50 12.32
CA THR A 134 -13.44 -6.85 11.98
C THR A 134 -12.27 -7.76 12.30
N ASP A 135 -12.55 -8.68 13.21
CA ASP A 135 -11.76 -9.85 13.62
C ASP A 135 -10.71 -10.28 12.56
N PRO A 136 -9.42 -10.49 12.91
CA PRO A 136 -8.36 -10.86 11.95
C PRO A 136 -8.68 -12.10 11.07
N GLU A 137 -9.61 -12.96 11.48
CA GLU A 137 -10.14 -14.10 10.71
C GLU A 137 -11.07 -13.71 9.54
N GLN A 138 -11.68 -12.53 9.55
CA GLN A 138 -12.64 -12.10 8.50
C GLN A 138 -11.97 -11.38 7.32
N PHE A 139 -10.78 -10.79 7.50
CA PHE A 139 -10.05 -10.11 6.42
C PHE A 139 -9.73 -11.05 5.24
N HIS A 140 -9.54 -12.35 5.52
CA HIS A 140 -9.29 -13.35 4.49
C HIS A 140 -10.54 -13.77 3.68
N ARG A 141 -11.76 -13.55 4.18
CA ARG A 141 -13.00 -13.95 3.48
C ARG A 141 -13.60 -12.86 2.58
N ASN A 142 -13.30 -11.58 2.85
CA ASN A 142 -13.94 -10.44 2.18
C ASN A 142 -13.04 -9.72 1.16
N ILE A 143 -12.06 -10.39 0.55
CA ILE A 143 -11.36 -9.81 -0.60
C ILE A 143 -12.33 -9.83 -1.81
N PRO A 144 -12.80 -8.67 -2.33
CA PRO A 144 -13.67 -8.66 -3.48
C PRO A 144 -12.92 -9.25 -4.69
N PRO A 145 -13.60 -10.04 -5.55
CA PRO A 145 -12.95 -10.59 -6.73
C PRO A 145 -12.51 -9.44 -7.64
N ILE A 146 -11.23 -9.45 -8.03
CA ILE A 146 -10.62 -8.47 -8.92
C ILE A 146 -11.52 -8.35 -10.18
N PRO A 147 -12.05 -7.16 -10.49
CA PRO A 147 -12.88 -6.98 -11.67
C PRO A 147 -12.05 -7.31 -12.92
N ARG A 148 -12.62 -8.12 -13.82
CA ARG A 148 -11.94 -8.60 -15.05
C ARG A 148 -11.60 -7.48 -16.04
N SER A 149 -12.05 -6.24 -15.80
CA SER A 149 -11.62 -5.05 -16.51
C SER A 149 -10.36 -4.51 -15.87
N GLY A 150 -9.22 -4.65 -16.56
CA GLY A 150 -7.86 -4.33 -16.11
C GLY A 150 -7.55 -2.85 -15.85
N ILE A 151 -8.48 -2.10 -15.27
CA ILE A 151 -8.25 -0.75 -14.73
C ILE A 151 -8.40 -0.89 -13.22
N ILE A 152 -7.26 -1.03 -12.54
CA ILE A 152 -7.19 -0.92 -11.09
C ILE A 152 -7.31 0.57 -10.79
N ASP A 153 -8.49 0.99 -10.34
CA ASP A 153 -8.67 2.31 -9.74
C ASP A 153 -8.04 2.26 -8.33
N PRO A 154 -6.87 2.90 -8.11
CA PRO A 154 -6.15 2.80 -6.85
C PRO A 154 -6.95 3.38 -5.67
N VAL A 155 -7.90 4.29 -5.95
CA VAL A 155 -8.77 4.90 -4.95
C VAL A 155 -9.85 3.93 -4.47
N ARG A 156 -10.31 3.03 -5.36
CA ARG A 156 -11.40 2.09 -5.05
C ARG A 156 -10.91 0.85 -4.29
N TYR A 157 -9.66 0.43 -4.52
CA TYR A 157 -9.04 -0.67 -3.77
C TYR A 157 -8.70 -0.26 -2.33
N PHE A 158 -8.32 1.00 -2.11
CA PHE A 158 -8.09 1.55 -0.77
C PHE A 158 -9.38 1.67 0.06
N ARG A 159 -10.55 1.74 -0.57
CA ARG A 159 -11.85 1.96 0.07
C ARG A 159 -12.58 0.67 0.48
N LEU A 160 -12.02 -0.50 0.17
CA LEU A 160 -12.62 -1.81 0.44
C LEU A 160 -11.78 -2.67 1.41
N ALA A 161 -10.61 -2.17 1.82
CA ALA A 161 -9.73 -2.82 2.80
C ALA A 161 -9.65 -2.06 4.15
N ALA A 162 -10.41 -0.96 4.27
CA ALA A 162 -10.87 -0.36 5.52
C ALA A 162 -12.36 -0.67 5.61
#